data_AF-A0A9W6XXJ5-F1
#
_entry.id   AF-A0A9W6XXJ5-F1
#
_cell.length_a   1.000
_cell.length_b   1.000
_cell.length_c   1.000
_cell.angle_alpha   90.00
_cell.angle_beta   90.00
_cell.angle_gamma   90.00
#
_symmetry.space_group_name_H-M   'P 1'
#
loop_
_entity.id
_entity.type
_entity.pdbx_description
1 polymer ?
#
loop_
_entity_poly.entity_id
_entity_poly.type
_entity_poly.pdbx_seq_one_letter_code
_entity_poly.pdbx_strand_id
1 'polypeptide(L)'
;MKPVRVHSIVGYSQEQKPAPMHRRITARRVPIAAWFCAGVLPLLLQIRSYLKFMTPHKISETLVVPSDKQGETQNLEMRCPMQELYIAQVYWNIKATEYREIEPGRLCHFVFPQYNIHGNYLLVATKTKASSTTPISCVNDSYLIEYYFYHGSIGYYAYYEEAEGTYCALDKRAYVSVRGLGTYDSNGLKLIEDTGDGSYRKSYWYSIFCGIWLVYRIIQMRRSYISCKRYGGRCEFMGAPISRRVAVVYAQENMRLTAHGATNYHRAVMLYLLIEGLMSDLFMLIAQDGILVKIQYVSLGYNLSGVLLLVYEMIENTKWLSEKWRVFFKRLIFSYESSMIGELLSVIGLNHYITTLNRSSLSDSKPTTASASYCIWSLVGHECIVLGLVAYIILVRALWAFIYVIWRHRTLAVFFAPCSVDTTLALRNKMTMLGGYHWEDEKLYYTAEALMAFGLLKMEEEDGSEFVVLHKLHWLEVPTDNLFVVGFVAGEGIGACEERPCSGMVSFFDHIVGGDSNHMAARRSLFIRVRNKVAGEPKSLNILPSY
;
A
#
# COMPACT_ATOMS: atom_id res chain seq x y z
N MET A 1 17.56 -38.74 22.67
CA MET A 1 18.57 -37.66 22.69
C MET A 1 17.84 -36.32 22.69
N LYS A 2 18.06 -35.50 23.72
CA LYS A 2 17.47 -34.14 23.84
C LYS A 2 18.24 -33.16 22.95
N PRO A 3 17.59 -32.14 22.36
CA PRO A 3 18.30 -31.14 21.55
C PRO A 3 19.07 -30.19 22.46
N VAL A 4 20.35 -29.98 22.13
CA VAL A 4 21.25 -29.06 22.80
C VAL A 4 20.83 -27.63 22.45
N ARG A 5 20.54 -26.84 23.48
CA ARG A 5 20.21 -25.42 23.43
C ARG A 5 21.52 -24.64 23.24
N VAL A 6 21.75 -24.07 22.06
CA VAL A 6 22.92 -23.22 21.80
C VAL A 6 22.70 -21.87 22.49
N HIS A 7 23.39 -21.66 23.62
CA HIS A 7 23.59 -20.34 24.18
C HIS A 7 24.71 -19.66 23.40
N SER A 8 24.41 -18.54 22.77
CA SER A 8 25.39 -17.63 22.16
C SER A 8 26.43 -17.21 23.19
N ILE A 9 27.68 -17.64 22.98
CA ILE A 9 28.84 -17.29 23.79
C ILE A 9 29.34 -15.92 23.32
N VAL A 10 29.33 -14.93 24.21
CA VAL A 10 29.74 -13.54 23.94
C VAL A 10 30.90 -13.18 24.87
N GLY A 11 32.05 -12.85 24.30
CA GLY A 11 33.25 -12.41 25.02
C GLY A 11 33.19 -10.93 25.41
N TYR A 12 33.73 -10.60 26.58
CA TYR A 12 33.73 -9.27 27.20
C TYR A 12 35.12 -8.64 27.05
N SER A 13 35.20 -7.36 26.66
CA SER A 13 36.35 -6.50 26.97
C SER A 13 35.83 -5.25 27.65
N GLN A 14 36.33 -5.01 28.87
CA GLN A 14 35.80 -4.08 29.84
C GLN A 14 36.61 -2.78 29.82
N GLU A 15 36.07 -1.72 29.24
CA GLU A 15 36.52 -0.35 29.54
C GLU A 15 35.29 0.58 29.62
N GLN A 16 34.86 0.83 30.86
CA GLN A 16 33.71 1.66 31.20
C GLN A 16 34.08 3.15 31.11
N LYS A 17 33.56 3.85 30.10
CA LYS A 17 33.43 5.31 30.12
C LYS A 17 32.10 5.72 30.76
N PRO A 18 32.04 6.84 31.51
CA PRO A 18 30.86 7.23 32.28
C PRO A 18 29.68 7.64 31.38
N ALA A 19 28.48 7.23 31.78
CA ALA A 19 27.23 7.41 31.04
C ALA A 19 26.75 8.88 31.04
N PRO A 20 26.30 9.42 29.89
CA PRO A 20 25.56 10.68 29.89
C PRO A 20 24.05 10.42 30.10
N MET A 21 23.53 11.13 31.11
CA MET A 21 22.18 11.66 31.31
C MET A 21 20.96 10.97 30.65
N HIS A 22 20.03 10.53 31.50
CA HIS A 22 18.69 10.00 31.24
C HIS A 22 18.06 10.33 29.86
N ARG A 23 18.17 9.42 28.90
CA ARG A 23 17.21 9.32 27.78
C ARG A 23 15.89 8.78 28.33
N ARG A 24 14.84 9.62 28.38
CA ARG A 24 13.48 9.21 28.83
C ARG A 24 12.84 8.10 27.96
N ILE A 25 13.43 7.75 26.82
CA ILE A 25 12.94 6.70 25.92
C ILE A 25 14.09 5.72 25.65
N THR A 26 13.92 4.46 26.05
CA THR A 26 14.90 3.39 25.81
C THR A 26 14.97 3.03 24.32
N ALA A 27 16.13 2.56 23.86
CA ALA A 27 16.31 2.13 22.46
C ALA A 27 15.30 1.05 22.05
N ARG A 28 14.81 0.26 23.00
CA ARG A 28 13.74 -0.72 22.82
C ARG A 28 12.38 -0.14 22.45
N ARG A 29 12.04 1.07 22.94
CA ARG A 29 10.70 1.66 22.75
C ARG A 29 10.57 2.43 21.42
N VAL A 30 11.67 2.93 20.85
CA VAL A 30 11.61 3.77 19.64
C VAL A 30 11.13 2.99 18.40
N PRO A 31 11.65 1.78 18.07
CA PRO A 31 11.14 0.97 16.95
C PRO A 31 9.68 0.55 17.15
N ILE A 32 9.28 0.27 18.38
CA ILE A 32 7.91 -0.12 18.70
C ILE A 32 6.95 1.06 18.47
N ALA A 33 7.34 2.27 18.87
CA ALA A 33 6.56 3.47 18.59
C ALA A 33 6.43 3.74 17.08
N ALA A 34 7.53 3.57 16.33
CA ALA A 34 7.50 3.68 14.87
C ALA A 34 6.57 2.63 14.22
N TRP A 35 6.64 1.37 14.66
CA TRP A 35 5.75 0.30 14.22
C TRP A 35 4.28 0.60 14.52
N PHE A 36 3.98 1.15 15.70
CA PHE A 36 2.62 1.53 16.06
C PHE A 36 2.06 2.61 15.13
N CYS A 37 2.82 3.69 14.92
CA CYS A 37 2.37 4.82 14.09
C CYS A 37 2.24 4.45 12.61
N ALA A 38 3.23 3.76 12.04
CA ALA A 38 3.28 3.47 10.61
C ALA A 38 2.60 2.14 10.21
N GLY A 39 2.24 1.29 11.18
CA GLY A 39 1.63 -0.02 10.94
C GLY A 39 0.25 -0.18 11.56
N VAL A 40 0.14 -0.06 12.88
CA VAL A 40 -1.10 -0.33 13.62
C VAL A 40 -2.19 0.69 13.30
N LEU A 41 -1.85 1.98 13.22
CA LEU A 41 -2.85 3.01 12.92
C LEU A 41 -3.52 2.81 11.54
N PRO A 42 -2.79 2.60 10.43
CA PRO A 42 -3.40 2.20 9.16
C PRO A 42 -4.23 0.91 9.25
N LEU A 43 -3.75 -0.10 9.98
CA LEU A 43 -4.48 -1.37 10.14
C LEU A 43 -5.84 -1.16 10.85
N LEU A 44 -5.91 -0.30 11.86
CA LEU A 44 -7.17 0.00 12.54
C LEU A 44 -8.17 0.70 11.62
N LEU A 45 -7.70 1.57 10.71
CA LEU A 45 -8.55 2.18 9.69
C LEU A 45 -9.08 1.14 8.70
N GLN A 46 -8.23 0.21 8.27
CA GLN A 46 -8.63 -0.90 7.38
C GLN A 46 -9.67 -1.82 8.06
N ILE A 47 -9.47 -2.16 9.35
CA ILE A 47 -10.44 -2.94 10.12
C ILE A 47 -11.78 -2.21 10.22
N ARG A 48 -11.76 -0.90 10.48
CA ARG A 48 -12.98 -0.08 10.51
C ARG A 48 -13.72 -0.12 9.17
N SER A 49 -13.02 0.12 8.06
CA SER A 49 -13.60 0.07 6.72
C SER A 49 -14.20 -1.30 6.43
N TYR A 50 -13.47 -2.36 6.76
CA TYR A 50 -13.94 -3.74 6.62
C TYR A 50 -15.22 -4.00 7.41
N LEU A 51 -15.26 -3.62 8.70
CA LEU A 51 -16.45 -3.83 9.53
C LEU A 51 -17.67 -3.09 8.98
N LYS A 52 -17.49 -1.87 8.46
CA LYS A 52 -18.60 -1.13 7.83
C LYS A 52 -19.17 -1.87 6.63
N PHE A 53 -18.33 -2.35 5.73
CA PHE A 53 -18.77 -3.02 4.50
C PHE A 53 -19.22 -4.46 4.69
N MET A 54 -18.71 -5.15 5.71
CA MET A 54 -19.09 -6.52 6.08
C MET A 54 -20.45 -6.55 6.82
N THR A 55 -20.84 -5.45 7.46
CA THR A 55 -22.10 -5.37 8.19
C THR A 55 -23.28 -5.48 7.22
N PRO A 56 -24.27 -6.36 7.48
CA PRO A 56 -25.45 -6.43 6.65
C PRO A 56 -26.20 -5.10 6.62
N HIS A 57 -26.69 -4.73 5.45
CA HIS A 57 -27.45 -3.49 5.23
C HIS A 57 -28.84 -3.81 4.68
N LYS A 58 -29.75 -2.83 4.75
CA LYS A 58 -31.09 -2.91 4.19
C LYS A 58 -31.32 -1.64 3.37
N ILE A 59 -31.98 -1.79 2.22
CA ILE A 59 -32.38 -0.66 1.37
C ILE A 59 -33.61 -0.02 1.98
N SER A 60 -33.62 1.31 2.09
CA SER A 60 -34.81 2.05 2.52
C SER A 60 -36.01 1.73 1.62
N GLU A 61 -37.16 1.44 2.24
CA GLU A 61 -38.34 0.92 1.54
C GLU A 61 -38.90 1.91 0.51
N THR A 62 -38.67 3.21 0.69
CA THR A 62 -39.00 4.28 -0.25
C THR A 62 -38.23 4.22 -1.57
N LEU A 63 -37.08 3.52 -1.59
CA LEU A 63 -36.18 3.43 -2.73
C LEU A 63 -36.28 2.09 -3.48
N VAL A 64 -36.98 1.12 -2.89
CA VAL A 64 -37.26 -0.18 -3.52
C VAL A 64 -38.32 0.00 -4.60
N VAL A 65 -38.09 -0.60 -5.77
CA VAL A 65 -39.06 -0.52 -6.87
C VAL A 65 -40.33 -1.30 -6.51
N PRO A 66 -41.52 -0.70 -6.60
CA PRO A 66 -42.78 -1.41 -6.42
C PRO A 66 -43.00 -2.46 -7.53
N SER A 67 -43.36 -3.69 -7.15
CA SER A 67 -43.50 -4.83 -8.08
C SER A 67 -44.61 -4.65 -9.12
N ASP A 68 -45.55 -3.73 -8.90
CA ASP A 68 -46.73 -3.45 -9.71
C ASP A 68 -46.52 -2.35 -10.76
N LYS A 69 -45.38 -1.64 -10.74
CA LYS A 69 -45.13 -0.47 -11.61
C LYS A 69 -43.97 -0.70 -12.59
N GLN A 70 -44.29 -0.62 -13.89
CA GLN A 70 -43.29 -0.65 -14.97
C GLN A 70 -42.54 0.69 -15.08
N GLY A 71 -41.29 0.62 -15.52
CA GLY A 71 -40.45 1.80 -15.75
C GLY A 71 -40.82 2.52 -17.06
N GLU A 72 -40.88 3.85 -17.00
CA GLU A 72 -41.08 4.72 -18.15
C GLU A 72 -39.77 5.36 -18.60
N THR A 73 -39.57 5.52 -19.90
CA THR A 73 -38.34 6.08 -20.50
C THR A 73 -38.57 7.39 -21.28
N GLN A 74 -39.81 7.87 -21.33
CA GLN A 74 -40.17 9.08 -22.09
C GLN A 74 -39.81 10.35 -21.32
N ASN A 75 -39.28 11.37 -22.00
CA ASN A 75 -39.02 12.69 -21.40
C ASN A 75 -38.15 12.65 -20.12
N LEU A 76 -37.16 11.74 -20.06
CA LEU A 76 -36.30 11.53 -18.88
C LEU A 76 -35.65 12.81 -18.37
N GLU A 77 -35.20 13.72 -19.24
CA GLU A 77 -34.55 14.96 -18.80
C GLU A 77 -35.50 15.92 -18.07
N MET A 78 -36.80 15.87 -18.38
CA MET A 78 -37.81 16.66 -17.68
C MET A 78 -38.29 15.96 -16.41
N ARG A 79 -38.42 14.63 -16.44
CA ARG A 79 -38.96 13.83 -15.33
C ARG A 79 -37.92 13.53 -14.26
N CYS A 80 -36.68 13.30 -14.66
CA CYS A 80 -35.53 12.97 -13.82
C CYS A 80 -34.42 13.99 -14.10
N PRO A 81 -34.57 15.24 -13.63
CA PRO A 81 -33.74 16.36 -14.06
C PRO A 81 -32.34 16.39 -13.46
N MET A 82 -32.02 15.48 -12.54
CA MET A 82 -30.73 15.42 -11.84
C MET A 82 -29.62 14.99 -12.78
N GLN A 83 -28.56 15.80 -12.85
CA GLN A 83 -27.42 15.58 -13.75
C GLN A 83 -26.12 15.27 -12.99
N GLU A 84 -25.97 15.81 -11.78
CA GLU A 84 -24.77 15.63 -10.97
C GLU A 84 -25.12 15.35 -9.50
N LEU A 85 -24.26 14.56 -8.86
CA LEU A 85 -24.25 14.33 -7.42
C LEU A 85 -22.99 14.96 -6.83
N TYR A 86 -23.16 15.71 -5.75
CA TYR A 86 -22.06 16.21 -4.92
C TYR A 86 -22.03 15.44 -3.61
N ILE A 87 -21.05 14.53 -3.50
CA ILE A 87 -20.85 13.62 -2.37
C ILE A 87 -19.39 13.71 -1.93
N ALA A 88 -19.13 13.83 -0.63
CA ALA A 88 -17.77 13.82 -0.08
C ALA A 88 -16.78 14.82 -0.73
N GLN A 89 -17.27 16.00 -1.12
CA GLN A 89 -16.51 17.04 -1.83
C GLN A 89 -16.08 16.67 -3.26
N VAL A 90 -16.72 15.69 -3.87
CA VAL A 90 -16.47 15.24 -5.24
C VAL A 90 -17.76 15.34 -6.06
N TYR A 91 -17.62 15.78 -7.31
CA TYR A 91 -18.70 15.83 -8.27
C TYR A 91 -18.74 14.55 -9.08
N TRP A 92 -19.93 13.96 -9.21
CA TRP A 92 -20.18 12.74 -9.97
C TRP A 92 -21.28 12.98 -10.99
N ASN A 93 -21.04 12.59 -12.24
CA ASN A 93 -22.07 12.69 -13.26
C ASN A 93 -22.97 11.47 -13.22
N ILE A 94 -24.25 11.70 -13.44
CA ILE A 94 -25.23 10.64 -13.51
C ILE A 94 -26.06 10.76 -14.77
N LYS A 95 -26.68 9.65 -15.17
CA LYS A 95 -27.71 9.66 -16.21
C LYS A 95 -28.89 8.83 -15.76
N ALA A 96 -30.08 9.41 -15.81
CA ALA A 96 -31.32 8.66 -15.65
C ALA A 96 -31.53 7.71 -16.84
N THR A 97 -32.13 6.55 -16.56
CA THR A 97 -32.47 5.55 -17.59
C THR A 97 -33.96 5.26 -17.63
N GLU A 98 -34.65 5.31 -16.50
CA GLU A 98 -36.09 5.11 -16.40
C GLU A 98 -36.65 5.78 -15.14
N TYR A 99 -37.97 5.96 -15.07
CA TYR A 99 -38.65 6.48 -13.89
C TYR A 99 -40.00 5.81 -13.63
N ARG A 100 -40.49 5.98 -12.40
CA ARG A 100 -41.81 5.53 -11.94
C ARG A 100 -42.42 6.61 -11.05
N GLU A 101 -43.68 6.97 -11.31
CA GLU A 101 -44.43 7.87 -10.43
C GLU A 101 -44.87 7.10 -9.18
N ILE A 102 -44.49 7.59 -7.99
CA ILE A 102 -44.81 6.99 -6.69
C ILE A 102 -45.21 8.08 -5.71
N GLU A 103 -46.18 7.89 -4.82
CA GLU A 103 -46.45 8.92 -3.80
C GLU A 103 -45.34 8.87 -2.73
N PRO A 104 -44.69 9.99 -2.34
CA PRO A 104 -45.01 11.40 -2.61
C PRO A 104 -44.17 12.09 -3.72
N GLY A 105 -43.54 11.35 -4.64
CA GLY A 105 -42.68 11.92 -5.67
C GLY A 105 -42.46 11.03 -6.91
N ARG A 106 -41.19 10.86 -7.29
CA ARG A 106 -40.81 10.05 -8.45
C ARG A 106 -39.56 9.26 -8.15
N LEU A 107 -39.61 7.96 -8.42
CA LEU A 107 -38.45 7.08 -8.34
C LEU A 107 -37.77 7.04 -9.70
N CYS A 108 -36.52 7.46 -9.78
CA CYS A 108 -35.71 7.46 -10.99
C CYS A 108 -34.57 6.47 -10.84
N HIS A 109 -34.43 5.54 -11.78
CA HIS A 109 -33.22 4.72 -11.87
C HIS A 109 -32.13 5.51 -12.59
N PHE A 110 -30.91 5.46 -12.06
CA PHE A 110 -29.76 6.18 -12.58
C PHE A 110 -28.53 5.29 -12.64
N VAL A 111 -27.60 5.71 -13.50
CA VAL A 111 -26.30 5.07 -13.65
C VAL A 111 -25.17 6.08 -13.61
N PHE A 112 -23.98 5.64 -13.21
CA PHE A 112 -22.73 6.36 -13.50
C PHE A 112 -22.05 5.60 -14.64
N PRO A 113 -22.18 6.07 -15.90
CA PRO A 113 -21.72 5.31 -17.06
C PRO A 113 -20.24 4.91 -16.99
N GLN A 114 -19.41 5.71 -16.32
CA GLN A 114 -17.97 5.51 -16.20
C GLN A 114 -17.57 4.47 -15.16
N TYR A 115 -18.47 4.08 -14.25
CA TYR A 115 -18.07 3.40 -13.00
C TYR A 115 -18.89 2.16 -12.66
N ASN A 116 -19.77 1.65 -13.54
CA ASN A 116 -20.59 0.46 -13.22
C ASN A 116 -21.40 0.65 -11.91
N ILE A 117 -22.04 1.82 -11.81
CA ILE A 117 -22.93 2.17 -10.70
C ILE A 117 -24.37 2.15 -11.19
N HIS A 118 -25.23 1.49 -10.41
CA HIS A 118 -26.65 1.35 -10.65
C HIS A 118 -27.41 1.62 -9.36
N GLY A 119 -28.51 2.36 -9.44
CA GLY A 119 -29.26 2.74 -8.25
C GLY A 119 -30.55 3.46 -8.55
N ASN A 120 -31.31 3.74 -7.50
CA ASN A 120 -32.54 4.52 -7.58
C ASN A 120 -32.44 5.73 -6.68
N TYR A 121 -32.98 6.85 -7.15
CA TYR A 121 -33.23 8.02 -6.32
C TYR A 121 -34.72 8.36 -6.30
N LEU A 122 -35.22 8.71 -5.12
CA LEU A 122 -36.55 9.29 -4.94
C LEU A 122 -36.40 10.81 -4.94
N LEU A 123 -37.06 11.47 -5.89
CA LEU A 123 -37.21 12.92 -5.90
C LEU A 123 -38.62 13.30 -5.43
N VAL A 124 -38.71 13.95 -4.28
CA VAL A 124 -39.99 14.38 -3.71
C VAL A 124 -40.48 15.65 -4.40
N ALA A 125 -41.78 15.74 -4.66
CA ALA A 125 -42.37 16.86 -5.40
C ALA A 125 -42.43 18.18 -4.60
N THR A 126 -42.33 18.11 -3.28
CA THR A 126 -42.43 19.26 -2.38
C THR A 126 -41.07 19.90 -2.10
N LYS A 127 -41.05 21.24 -2.06
CA LYS A 127 -39.87 21.99 -1.66
C LYS A 127 -39.56 21.73 -0.18
N THR A 128 -38.28 21.66 0.15
CA THR A 128 -37.79 21.41 1.51
C THR A 128 -36.68 22.38 1.88
N LYS A 129 -36.33 22.42 3.16
CA LYS A 129 -35.18 23.18 3.65
C LYS A 129 -33.89 22.58 3.08
N ALA A 130 -33.07 23.42 2.47
CA ALA A 130 -31.77 23.04 1.92
C ALA A 130 -30.88 22.34 2.97
N SER A 131 -30.16 21.31 2.52
CA SER A 131 -29.15 20.61 3.33
C SER A 131 -27.97 21.53 3.66
N SER A 132 -27.19 21.18 4.68
CA SER A 132 -26.01 21.96 5.10
C SER A 132 -24.92 22.06 4.04
N THR A 133 -24.90 21.13 3.07
CA THR A 133 -23.93 21.09 1.96
C THR A 133 -24.44 21.80 0.71
N THR A 134 -25.71 22.24 0.70
CA THR A 134 -26.32 22.93 -0.43
C THR A 134 -25.89 24.40 -0.47
N PRO A 135 -25.52 24.95 -1.65
CA PRO A 135 -25.17 26.35 -1.80
C PRO A 135 -26.31 27.29 -1.42
N ILE A 136 -25.95 28.47 -0.90
CA ILE A 136 -26.91 29.51 -0.48
C ILE A 136 -27.83 29.94 -1.64
N SER A 137 -27.35 29.88 -2.88
CA SER A 137 -28.15 30.18 -4.07
C SER A 137 -29.36 29.26 -4.26
N CYS A 138 -29.34 28.05 -3.68
CA CYS A 138 -30.34 27.01 -3.87
C CYS A 138 -31.37 26.90 -2.73
N VAL A 139 -31.31 27.78 -1.73
CA VAL A 139 -32.13 27.68 -0.50
C VAL A 139 -33.64 27.61 -0.77
N ASN A 140 -34.12 28.33 -1.78
CA ASN A 140 -35.55 28.40 -2.11
C ASN A 140 -36.00 27.40 -3.19
N ASP A 141 -35.06 26.68 -3.81
CA ASP A 141 -35.30 25.78 -4.95
C ASP A 141 -34.73 24.39 -4.68
N SER A 142 -34.83 23.97 -3.41
CA SER A 142 -34.37 22.68 -2.89
C SER A 142 -35.52 21.70 -2.71
N TYR A 143 -35.32 20.47 -3.16
CA TYR A 143 -36.26 19.34 -3.07
C TYR A 143 -35.60 18.19 -2.33
N LEU A 144 -36.37 17.45 -1.53
CA LEU A 144 -35.83 16.30 -0.81
C LEU A 144 -35.43 15.20 -1.80
N ILE A 145 -34.25 14.66 -1.60
CA ILE A 145 -33.75 13.51 -2.36
C ILE A 145 -33.18 12.46 -1.42
N GLU A 146 -33.57 11.22 -1.68
CA GLU A 146 -33.00 10.01 -1.09
C GLU A 146 -32.50 9.15 -2.25
N TYR A 147 -31.37 8.48 -2.10
CA TYR A 147 -30.95 7.48 -3.08
C TYR A 147 -30.17 6.36 -2.43
N TYR A 148 -30.13 5.24 -3.15
CA TYR A 148 -29.10 4.24 -2.98
C TYR A 148 -28.47 3.91 -4.31
N PHE A 149 -27.25 3.41 -4.27
CA PHE A 149 -26.67 2.73 -5.41
C PHE A 149 -25.80 1.56 -4.97
N TYR A 150 -25.55 0.69 -5.94
CA TYR A 150 -24.48 -0.27 -5.89
C TYR A 150 -23.41 0.03 -6.94
N HIS A 151 -22.15 -0.06 -6.52
CA HIS A 151 -20.97 0.09 -7.34
C HIS A 151 -20.25 -1.25 -7.51
N GLY A 152 -20.30 -1.82 -8.70
CA GLY A 152 -19.70 -3.13 -8.95
C GLY A 152 -18.18 -3.13 -8.79
N SER A 153 -17.64 -4.13 -8.07
CA SER A 153 -16.20 -4.32 -7.88
C SER A 153 -15.59 -5.18 -9.00
N ILE A 154 -14.29 -5.47 -8.91
CA ILE A 154 -13.63 -6.49 -9.76
C ILE A 154 -14.04 -7.90 -9.34
N GLY A 155 -14.30 -8.12 -8.04
CA GLY A 155 -14.85 -9.36 -7.51
C GLY A 155 -16.35 -9.55 -7.82
N TYR A 156 -16.90 -10.71 -7.44
CA TYR A 156 -18.35 -10.97 -7.52
C TYR A 156 -19.13 -10.26 -6.39
N TYR A 157 -18.93 -8.96 -6.23
CA TYR A 157 -19.67 -8.13 -5.26
C TYR A 157 -19.72 -6.66 -5.70
N ALA A 158 -20.62 -5.92 -5.08
CA ALA A 158 -20.78 -4.48 -5.26
C ALA A 158 -20.81 -3.75 -3.91
N TYR A 159 -20.26 -2.53 -3.88
CA TYR A 159 -20.34 -1.63 -2.74
C TYR A 159 -21.68 -0.93 -2.70
N TYR A 160 -22.32 -0.91 -1.54
CA TYR A 160 -23.57 -0.23 -1.30
C TYR A 160 -23.32 1.15 -0.68
N GLU A 161 -24.04 2.14 -1.18
CA GLU A 161 -24.18 3.45 -0.55
C GLU A 161 -25.65 3.86 -0.53
N GLU A 162 -26.10 4.40 0.59
CA GLU A 162 -27.38 5.10 0.71
C GLU A 162 -27.14 6.48 1.30
N ALA A 163 -27.76 7.50 0.72
CA ALA A 163 -27.59 8.88 1.14
C ALA A 163 -28.89 9.68 1.02
N GLU A 164 -28.92 10.80 1.73
CA GLU A 164 -30.02 11.77 1.66
C GLU A 164 -29.48 13.19 1.53
N GLY A 165 -30.32 14.09 1.04
CA GLY A 165 -30.00 15.50 1.04
C GLY A 165 -31.01 16.31 0.24
N THR A 166 -30.53 17.28 -0.53
CA THR A 166 -31.40 18.13 -1.33
C THR A 166 -30.92 18.29 -2.76
N TYR A 167 -31.87 18.15 -3.69
CA TYR A 167 -31.70 18.48 -5.10
C TYR A 167 -32.01 19.96 -5.33
N CYS A 168 -31.10 20.67 -6.00
CA CYS A 168 -31.30 22.06 -6.41
C CYS A 168 -31.76 22.14 -7.87
N ALA A 169 -32.92 22.76 -8.09
CA ALA A 169 -33.48 22.91 -9.43
C ALA A 169 -32.74 23.92 -10.31
N LEU A 170 -31.98 24.86 -9.71
CA LEU A 170 -31.27 25.91 -10.44
C LEU A 170 -30.03 25.40 -11.16
N ASP A 171 -29.27 24.50 -10.53
CA ASP A 171 -28.04 23.95 -11.09
C ASP A 171 -28.14 22.46 -11.45
N LYS A 172 -29.29 21.83 -11.20
CA LYS A 172 -29.60 20.43 -11.50
C LYS A 172 -28.72 19.43 -10.74
N ARG A 173 -28.23 19.82 -9.56
CA ARG A 173 -27.36 19.00 -8.71
C ARG A 173 -28.03 18.56 -7.43
N ALA A 174 -27.68 17.38 -6.95
CA ALA A 174 -28.03 16.95 -5.60
C ALA A 174 -26.83 17.03 -4.65
N TYR A 175 -27.08 17.60 -3.48
CA TYR A 175 -26.13 17.81 -2.40
C TYR A 175 -26.52 16.95 -1.22
N VAL A 176 -25.73 15.90 -0.99
CA VAL A 176 -26.15 14.74 -0.20
C VAL A 176 -25.11 14.37 0.85
N SER A 177 -25.56 13.67 1.88
CA SER A 177 -24.73 13.07 2.91
C SER A 177 -25.05 11.59 3.03
N VAL A 178 -24.01 10.78 3.03
CA VAL A 178 -24.13 9.32 3.16
C VAL A 178 -24.65 8.94 4.54
N ARG A 179 -25.61 8.02 4.56
CA ARG A 179 -26.24 7.44 5.75
C ARG A 179 -25.94 5.96 5.92
N GLY A 180 -25.90 5.22 4.81
CA GLY A 180 -25.76 3.77 4.78
C GLY A 180 -24.57 3.33 3.93
N LEU A 181 -23.87 2.30 4.40
CA LEU A 181 -22.81 1.62 3.66
C LEU A 181 -22.95 0.12 3.84
N GLY A 182 -22.51 -0.64 2.86
CA GLY A 182 -22.55 -2.10 2.89
C GLY A 182 -21.96 -2.71 1.64
N THR A 183 -22.19 -4.01 1.45
CA THR A 183 -21.78 -4.72 0.23
C THR A 183 -22.79 -5.80 -0.10
N TYR A 184 -22.88 -6.21 -1.36
CA TYR A 184 -23.77 -7.30 -1.78
C TYR A 184 -23.15 -8.15 -2.88
N ASP A 185 -23.42 -9.46 -2.86
CA ASP A 185 -22.92 -10.41 -3.87
C ASP A 185 -23.71 -10.28 -5.19
N SER A 186 -23.49 -9.17 -5.88
CA SER A 186 -24.05 -8.87 -7.20
C SER A 186 -23.04 -8.09 -8.03
N ASN A 187 -22.96 -8.39 -9.33
CA ASN A 187 -22.15 -7.65 -10.29
C ASN A 187 -22.63 -7.94 -11.72
N GLY A 188 -22.16 -7.16 -12.71
CA GLY A 188 -22.51 -7.32 -14.11
C GLY A 188 -24.02 -7.20 -14.35
N LEU A 189 -24.59 -8.08 -15.19
CA LEU A 189 -26.01 -8.02 -15.57
C LEU A 189 -26.95 -8.07 -14.35
N LYS A 190 -26.65 -8.90 -13.35
CA LYS A 190 -27.46 -9.01 -12.13
C LYS A 190 -27.53 -7.71 -11.33
N LEU A 191 -26.51 -6.85 -11.46
CA LEU A 191 -26.49 -5.55 -10.82
C LEU A 191 -27.41 -4.55 -11.54
N ILE A 192 -27.46 -4.64 -12.87
CA ILE A 192 -28.30 -3.79 -13.72
C ILE A 192 -29.78 -4.09 -13.49
N GLU A 193 -30.11 -5.36 -13.27
CA GLU A 193 -31.47 -5.85 -13.05
C GLU A 193 -31.91 -5.81 -11.58
N ASP A 194 -31.04 -5.39 -10.64
CA ASP A 194 -31.36 -5.35 -9.22
C ASP A 194 -32.29 -4.18 -8.90
N THR A 195 -33.55 -4.51 -8.61
CA THR A 195 -34.60 -3.54 -8.26
C THR A 195 -34.63 -3.21 -6.76
N GLY A 196 -33.77 -3.83 -5.96
CA GLY A 196 -33.82 -3.78 -4.50
C GLY A 196 -34.91 -4.69 -3.92
N ASP A 197 -34.80 -4.97 -2.63
CA ASP A 197 -35.83 -5.65 -1.83
C ASP A 197 -35.73 -5.18 -0.37
N GLY A 198 -36.77 -5.49 0.43
CA GLY A 198 -36.83 -5.13 1.84
C GLY A 198 -36.03 -6.03 2.79
N SER A 199 -35.19 -6.93 2.27
CA SER A 199 -34.42 -7.88 3.08
C SER A 199 -33.05 -7.34 3.47
N TYR A 200 -32.42 -7.98 4.45
CA TYR A 200 -31.03 -7.69 4.78
C TYR A 200 -30.10 -8.33 3.75
N ARG A 201 -29.20 -7.52 3.21
CA ARG A 201 -28.23 -7.88 2.17
C ARG A 201 -26.82 -7.77 2.72
N LYS A 202 -25.92 -8.64 2.25
CA LYS A 202 -24.48 -8.62 2.56
C LYS A 202 -23.68 -9.33 1.48
N SER A 203 -22.38 -9.06 1.37
CA SER A 203 -21.47 -9.83 0.52
C SER A 203 -20.67 -10.84 1.33
N TYR A 204 -20.83 -12.13 1.02
CA TYR A 204 -19.96 -13.17 1.55
C TYR A 204 -18.60 -13.14 0.85
N TRP A 205 -18.55 -12.78 -0.43
CA TRP A 205 -17.30 -12.65 -1.18
C TRP A 205 -16.36 -11.63 -0.54
N TYR A 206 -16.86 -10.40 -0.34
CA TYR A 206 -16.12 -9.34 0.32
C TYR A 206 -15.66 -9.75 1.72
N SER A 207 -16.57 -10.33 2.51
CA SER A 207 -16.29 -10.77 3.87
C SER A 207 -15.12 -11.78 3.92
N ILE A 208 -15.09 -12.76 3.01
CA ILE A 208 -14.06 -13.79 2.98
C ILE A 208 -12.71 -13.22 2.51
N PHE A 209 -12.67 -12.58 1.33
CA PHE A 209 -11.39 -12.17 0.73
C PHE A 209 -10.75 -11.00 1.47
N CYS A 210 -11.52 -9.97 1.85
CA CYS A 210 -11.00 -8.89 2.68
C CYS A 210 -10.70 -9.37 4.11
N GLY A 211 -11.43 -10.36 4.61
CA GLY A 211 -11.12 -11.04 5.86
C GLY A 211 -9.75 -11.73 5.83
N ILE A 212 -9.47 -12.51 4.77
CA ILE A 212 -8.15 -13.16 4.55
C ILE A 212 -7.04 -12.10 4.47
N TRP A 213 -7.27 -11.02 3.72
CA TRP A 213 -6.33 -9.90 3.64
C TRP A 213 -6.02 -9.29 5.02
N LEU A 214 -7.05 -9.02 5.82
CA LEU A 214 -6.87 -8.48 7.16
C LEU A 214 -6.13 -9.43 8.10
N VAL A 215 -6.47 -10.72 8.06
CA VAL A 215 -5.76 -11.75 8.84
C VAL A 215 -4.27 -11.76 8.46
N TYR A 216 -3.96 -11.72 7.16
CA TYR A 216 -2.59 -11.63 6.70
C TYR A 216 -1.88 -10.37 7.24
N ARG A 217 -2.55 -9.20 7.19
CA ARG A 217 -2.01 -7.93 7.68
C ARG A 217 -1.74 -7.96 9.18
N ILE A 218 -2.61 -8.61 9.96
CA ILE A 218 -2.38 -8.83 11.40
C ILE A 218 -1.13 -9.70 11.64
N ILE A 219 -0.97 -10.78 10.87
CA ILE A 219 0.21 -11.65 10.96
C ILE A 219 1.48 -10.88 10.60
N GLN A 220 1.45 -10.10 9.52
CA GLN A 220 2.52 -9.20 9.11
C GLN A 220 2.89 -8.22 10.23
N MET A 221 1.91 -7.55 10.85
CA MET A 221 2.15 -6.61 11.94
C MET A 221 2.76 -7.30 13.16
N ARG A 222 2.28 -8.50 13.52
CA ARG A 222 2.87 -9.31 14.59
C ARG A 222 4.33 -9.64 14.31
N ARG A 223 4.66 -10.07 13.09
CA ARG A 223 6.05 -10.34 12.67
C ARG A 223 6.92 -9.10 12.82
N SER A 224 6.45 -7.96 12.31
CA SER A 224 7.17 -6.69 12.40
C SER A 224 7.39 -6.25 13.85
N TYR A 225 6.39 -6.43 14.72
CA TYR A 225 6.49 -6.11 16.15
C TYR A 225 7.61 -6.93 16.83
N ILE A 226 7.63 -8.24 16.59
CA ILE A 226 8.66 -9.13 17.17
C ILE A 226 10.05 -8.71 16.68
N SER A 227 10.20 -8.41 15.38
CA SER A 227 11.46 -7.93 14.82
C SER A 227 11.90 -6.61 15.46
N CYS A 228 11.02 -5.60 15.54
CA CYS A 228 11.30 -4.31 16.18
C CYS A 228 11.70 -4.46 17.66
N LYS A 229 11.00 -5.34 18.39
CA LYS A 229 11.28 -5.62 19.81
C LYS A 229 12.65 -6.29 20.00
N ARG A 230 12.99 -7.29 19.17
CA ARG A 230 14.29 -7.98 19.22
C ARG A 230 15.43 -7.04 18.83
N TYR A 231 15.24 -6.27 17.77
CA TYR A 231 16.22 -5.29 17.29
C TYR A 231 16.51 -4.21 18.32
N GLY A 232 15.47 -3.58 18.91
CA GLY A 232 15.66 -2.59 19.95
C GLY A 232 16.34 -3.16 21.22
N GLY A 233 16.06 -4.43 21.56
CA GLY A 233 16.78 -5.13 22.63
C GLY A 233 18.25 -5.38 22.31
N ARG A 234 18.58 -5.69 21.05
CA ARG A 234 19.97 -5.84 20.59
C ARG A 234 20.72 -4.52 20.63
N CYS A 235 20.12 -3.43 20.17
CA CYS A 235 20.72 -2.09 20.28
C CYS A 235 21.04 -1.73 21.74
N GLU A 236 20.11 -2.02 22.66
CA GLU A 236 20.30 -1.79 24.09
C GLU A 236 21.43 -2.63 24.67
N PHE A 237 21.49 -3.93 24.33
CA PHE A 237 22.57 -4.83 24.75
C PHE A 237 23.96 -4.38 24.25
N MET A 238 24.03 -3.87 23.03
CA MET A 238 25.28 -3.43 22.39
C MET A 238 25.63 -1.95 22.65
N GLY A 239 24.83 -1.24 23.45
CA GLY A 239 25.03 0.19 23.69
C GLY A 239 24.85 1.09 22.47
N ALA A 240 24.25 0.60 21.38
CA ALA A 240 24.09 1.34 20.14
C ALA A 240 22.89 2.32 20.22
N PRO A 241 23.09 3.62 19.98
CA PRO A 241 22.01 4.59 20.01
C PRO A 241 21.10 4.44 18.78
N ILE A 242 19.79 4.39 19.00
CA ILE A 242 18.81 4.40 17.91
C ILE A 242 18.19 5.78 17.73
N SER A 243 18.30 6.33 16.52
CA SER A 243 17.61 7.57 16.14
C SER A 243 16.17 7.28 15.70
N ARG A 244 15.30 8.30 15.73
CA ARG A 244 13.92 8.16 15.24
C ARG A 244 13.87 7.76 13.76
N ARG A 245 14.77 8.31 12.95
CA ARG A 245 14.86 8.02 11.51
C ARG A 245 15.22 6.56 11.25
N VAL A 246 16.25 6.05 11.93
CA VAL A 246 16.65 4.63 11.87
C VAL A 246 15.49 3.72 12.27
N ALA A 247 14.81 4.05 13.37
CA ALA A 247 13.69 3.25 13.87
C ALA A 247 12.49 3.20 12.90
N VAL A 248 12.16 4.32 12.23
CA VAL A 248 11.08 4.38 11.24
C VAL A 248 11.42 3.54 10.01
N VAL A 249 12.62 3.70 9.46
CA VAL A 249 13.09 2.91 8.32
C VAL A 249 13.11 1.41 8.65
N TYR A 250 13.68 1.04 9.80
CA TYR A 250 13.71 -0.36 10.25
C TYR A 250 12.30 -0.95 10.38
N ALA A 251 11.37 -0.21 10.99
CA ALA A 251 9.98 -0.65 11.12
C ALA A 251 9.33 -0.83 9.72
N GLN A 252 9.54 0.11 8.80
CA GLN A 252 8.97 0.06 7.45
C GLN A 252 9.54 -1.08 6.59
N GLU A 253 10.84 -1.39 6.69
CA GLU A 253 11.46 -2.56 6.08
C GLU A 253 10.83 -3.86 6.62
N ASN A 254 10.56 -3.93 7.93
CA ASN A 254 10.00 -5.12 8.57
C ASN A 254 8.47 -5.28 8.39
N MET A 255 7.78 -4.22 7.95
CA MET A 255 6.38 -4.22 7.52
C MET A 255 6.20 -4.57 6.03
N ARG A 256 7.18 -5.22 5.42
CA ARG A 256 7.10 -5.70 4.03
C ARG A 256 5.99 -6.73 3.83
N LEU A 257 5.29 -6.64 2.69
CA LEU A 257 4.18 -7.52 2.28
C LEU A 257 4.64 -8.90 1.77
N THR A 258 5.89 -9.02 1.35
CA THR A 258 6.44 -10.25 0.80
C THR A 258 7.54 -10.78 1.71
N ALA A 259 7.63 -12.10 1.85
CA ALA A 259 8.76 -12.73 2.51
C ALA A 259 10.01 -12.69 1.61
N HIS A 260 11.19 -12.86 2.21
CA HIS A 260 12.40 -13.05 1.43
C HIS A 260 12.31 -14.36 0.63
N GLY A 261 12.65 -14.31 -0.65
CA GLY A 261 12.52 -15.45 -1.57
C GLY A 261 11.11 -15.63 -2.17
N ALA A 262 10.20 -14.68 -1.99
CA ALA A 262 8.90 -14.72 -2.67
C ALA A 262 9.06 -14.76 -4.21
N THR A 263 8.24 -15.57 -4.89
CA THR A 263 8.14 -15.64 -6.35
C THR A 263 7.16 -14.58 -6.87
N ASN A 264 7.13 -14.35 -8.18
CA ASN A 264 6.15 -13.43 -8.78
C ASN A 264 4.71 -13.93 -8.65
N TYR A 265 4.49 -15.25 -8.58
CA TYR A 265 3.17 -15.81 -8.27
C TYR A 265 2.69 -15.39 -6.87
N HIS A 266 3.55 -15.51 -5.86
CA HIS A 266 3.21 -15.03 -4.52
C HIS A 266 2.93 -13.52 -4.50
N ARG A 267 3.72 -12.72 -5.24
CA ARG A 267 3.50 -11.27 -5.35
C ARG A 267 2.18 -10.93 -6.05
N ALA A 268 1.79 -11.68 -7.07
CA ALA A 268 0.52 -11.49 -7.77
C ALA A 268 -0.69 -11.75 -6.85
N VAL A 269 -0.64 -12.82 -6.05
CA VAL A 269 -1.69 -13.10 -5.04
C VAL A 269 -1.77 -11.97 -4.01
N MET A 270 -0.62 -11.50 -3.52
CA MET A 270 -0.56 -10.37 -2.60
C MET A 270 -1.08 -9.07 -3.21
N LEU A 271 -0.80 -8.83 -4.49
CA LEU A 271 -1.28 -7.66 -5.22
C LEU A 271 -2.80 -7.68 -5.36
N TYR A 272 -3.40 -8.83 -5.68
CA TYR A 272 -4.85 -8.99 -5.72
C TYR A 272 -5.50 -8.63 -4.38
N LEU A 273 -5.04 -9.24 -3.28
CA LEU A 273 -5.59 -8.94 -1.95
C LEU A 273 -5.40 -7.47 -1.53
N LEU A 274 -4.29 -6.86 -1.95
CA LEU A 274 -4.03 -5.43 -1.72
C LEU A 274 -4.98 -4.54 -2.52
N ILE A 275 -5.31 -4.89 -3.76
CA ILE A 275 -6.28 -4.17 -4.60
C ILE A 275 -7.68 -4.23 -3.96
N GLU A 276 -8.12 -5.39 -3.47
CA GLU A 276 -9.39 -5.51 -2.75
C GLU A 276 -9.46 -4.56 -1.54
N GLY A 277 -8.37 -4.47 -0.76
CA GLY A 277 -8.26 -3.51 0.35
C GLY A 277 -8.22 -2.04 -0.11
N LEU A 278 -7.56 -1.75 -1.23
CA LEU A 278 -7.47 -0.41 -1.82
C LEU A 278 -8.85 0.10 -2.26
N MET A 279 -9.67 -0.76 -2.89
CA MET A 279 -11.01 -0.41 -3.35
C MET A 279 -11.91 0.00 -2.18
N SER A 280 -11.84 -0.69 -1.05
CA SER A 280 -12.58 -0.31 0.17
C SER A 280 -12.16 1.06 0.71
N ASP A 281 -10.85 1.36 0.70
CA ASP A 281 -10.34 2.67 1.14
C ASP A 281 -10.78 3.79 0.19
N LEU A 282 -10.74 3.54 -1.12
CA LEU A 282 -11.19 4.48 -2.13
C LEU A 282 -12.69 4.76 -2.01
N PHE A 283 -13.51 3.71 -1.85
CA PHE A 283 -14.96 3.86 -1.66
C PHE A 283 -15.28 4.64 -0.39
N MET A 284 -14.57 4.39 0.70
CA MET A 284 -14.73 5.13 1.96
C MET A 284 -14.40 6.62 1.84
N LEU A 285 -13.46 6.99 0.97
CA LEU A 285 -13.09 8.38 0.73
C LEU A 285 -14.16 9.15 -0.03
N ILE A 286 -14.87 8.47 -0.95
CA ILE A 286 -15.92 9.09 -1.77
C ILE A 286 -17.29 9.05 -1.08
N ALA A 287 -17.45 8.24 -0.02
CA ALA A 287 -18.72 8.03 0.66
C ALA A 287 -18.76 8.60 2.09
N GLN A 288 -17.71 9.26 2.57
CA GLN A 288 -17.72 9.88 3.91
C GLN A 288 -17.22 11.31 3.83
N ASP A 289 -17.70 12.14 4.75
CA ASP A 289 -17.24 13.50 4.95
C ASP A 289 -16.55 13.69 6.32
N GLY A 290 -15.78 14.75 6.44
CA GLY A 290 -15.19 15.20 7.72
C GLY A 290 -13.77 14.71 8.02
N ILE A 291 -13.37 14.84 9.28
CA ILE A 291 -11.97 14.61 9.73
C ILE A 291 -11.54 13.15 9.55
N LEU A 292 -12.49 12.21 9.67
CA LEU A 292 -12.20 10.78 9.54
C LEU A 292 -11.75 10.42 8.10
N VAL A 293 -12.23 11.15 7.09
CA VAL A 293 -11.83 11.01 5.69
C VAL A 293 -10.37 11.42 5.51
N LYS A 294 -9.98 12.56 6.11
CA LYS A 294 -8.58 13.06 6.11
C LYS A 294 -7.59 12.03 6.66
N ILE A 295 -8.06 11.19 7.60
CA ILE A 295 -7.26 10.11 8.17
C ILE A 295 -7.27 8.88 7.25
N GLN A 296 -8.40 8.55 6.60
CA GLN A 296 -8.50 7.43 5.66
C GLN A 296 -7.53 7.53 4.49
N TYR A 297 -7.22 8.75 4.07
CA TYR A 297 -6.19 9.05 3.08
C TYR A 297 -4.80 8.51 3.42
N VAL A 298 -4.47 8.40 4.71
CA VAL A 298 -3.21 7.78 5.15
C VAL A 298 -3.21 6.28 4.82
N SER A 299 -4.36 5.60 4.99
CA SER A 299 -4.51 4.20 4.60
C SER A 299 -4.44 4.03 3.08
N LEU A 300 -5.08 4.92 2.31
CA LEU A 300 -5.02 4.90 0.85
C LEU A 300 -3.57 5.07 0.35
N GLY A 301 -2.86 6.09 0.83
CA GLY A 301 -1.47 6.34 0.46
C GLY A 301 -0.57 5.15 0.79
N TYR A 302 -0.75 4.53 1.97
CA TYR A 302 -0.03 3.32 2.36
C TYR A 302 -0.29 2.15 1.41
N ASN A 303 -1.56 1.88 1.08
CA ASN A 303 -1.92 0.77 0.19
C ASN A 303 -1.41 1.01 -1.24
N LEU A 304 -1.53 2.22 -1.76
CA LEU A 304 -1.05 2.60 -3.09
C LEU A 304 0.48 2.53 -3.19
N SER A 305 1.19 2.91 -2.13
CA SER A 305 2.64 2.71 -1.99
C SER A 305 3.02 1.23 -2.00
N GLY A 306 2.20 0.39 -1.35
CA GLY A 306 2.32 -1.06 -1.40
C GLY A 306 2.15 -1.63 -2.81
N VAL A 307 1.18 -1.12 -3.58
CA VAL A 307 0.95 -1.53 -4.98
C VAL A 307 2.16 -1.19 -5.84
N LEU A 308 2.62 0.07 -5.79
CA LEU A 308 3.80 0.54 -6.52
C LEU A 308 5.03 -0.32 -6.24
N LEU A 309 5.26 -0.63 -4.96
CA LEU A 309 6.39 -1.45 -4.56
C LEU A 309 6.26 -2.90 -5.03
N LEU A 310 5.09 -3.55 -4.85
CA LEU A 310 4.92 -4.94 -5.28
C LEU A 310 5.10 -5.09 -6.79
N VAL A 311 4.56 -4.15 -7.58
CA VAL A 311 4.75 -4.11 -9.03
C VAL A 311 6.22 -3.95 -9.37
N TYR A 312 6.93 -3.03 -8.71
CA TYR A 312 8.36 -2.85 -8.92
C TYR A 312 9.18 -4.09 -8.53
N GLU A 313 8.87 -4.75 -7.40
CA GLU A 313 9.53 -5.99 -7.00
C GLU A 313 9.32 -7.11 -8.02
N MET A 314 8.14 -7.18 -8.65
CA MET A 314 7.87 -8.16 -9.72
C MET A 314 8.76 -7.90 -10.94
N ILE A 315 8.89 -6.64 -11.36
CA ILE A 315 9.75 -6.20 -12.47
C ILE A 315 11.23 -6.43 -12.13
N GLU A 316 11.67 -6.07 -10.92
CA GLU A 316 13.05 -6.29 -10.47
C GLU A 316 13.39 -7.79 -10.45
N ASN A 317 12.43 -8.65 -10.10
CA ASN A 317 12.62 -10.10 -10.09
C ASN A 317 12.66 -10.75 -11.50
N THR A 318 12.12 -10.11 -12.55
CA THR A 318 12.28 -10.62 -13.93
C THR A 318 13.68 -10.36 -14.50
N LYS A 319 14.49 -9.53 -13.84
CA LYS A 319 15.84 -9.12 -14.28
C LYS A 319 15.87 -8.46 -15.66
N TRP A 320 14.76 -7.86 -16.09
CA TRP A 320 14.68 -7.15 -17.37
C TRP A 320 15.38 -5.80 -17.37
N LEU A 321 15.56 -5.19 -16.20
CA LEU A 321 16.28 -3.93 -16.05
C LEU A 321 17.77 -4.17 -15.87
N SER A 322 18.61 -3.48 -16.65
CA SER A 322 20.05 -3.41 -16.37
C SER A 322 20.30 -2.79 -15.00
N GLU A 323 21.40 -3.15 -14.34
CA GLU A 323 21.73 -2.69 -12.99
C GLU A 323 21.70 -1.16 -12.84
N LYS A 324 22.26 -0.43 -13.83
CA LYS A 324 22.26 1.04 -13.87
C LYS A 324 20.85 1.63 -13.78
N TRP A 325 19.91 1.10 -14.58
CA TRP A 325 18.51 1.55 -14.58
C TRP A 325 17.76 1.06 -13.34
N ARG A 326 18.04 -0.16 -12.85
CA ARG A 326 17.48 -0.69 -11.61
C ARG A 326 17.77 0.24 -10.43
N VAL A 327 19.04 0.59 -10.20
CA VAL A 327 19.41 1.48 -9.08
C VAL A 327 18.88 2.90 -9.28
N PHE A 328 18.87 3.40 -10.52
CA PHE A 328 18.29 4.71 -10.84
C PHE A 328 16.82 4.80 -10.44
N PHE A 329 15.97 3.88 -10.93
CA PHE A 329 14.55 3.88 -10.58
C PHE A 329 14.34 3.63 -9.08
N LYS A 330 15.11 2.74 -8.47
CA LYS A 330 15.02 2.46 -7.03
C LYS A 330 15.34 3.70 -6.18
N ARG A 331 16.38 4.46 -6.53
CA ARG A 331 16.77 5.69 -5.80
C ARG A 331 15.83 6.87 -6.09
N LEU A 332 15.33 7.00 -7.32
CA LEU A 332 14.47 8.10 -7.70
C LEU A 332 13.04 7.96 -7.16
N ILE A 333 12.45 6.77 -7.27
CA ILE A 333 11.03 6.52 -6.98
C ILE A 333 10.84 5.84 -5.62
N PHE A 334 11.77 4.97 -5.23
CA PHE A 334 11.66 4.13 -4.03
C PHE A 334 12.67 4.54 -2.96
N SER A 335 12.57 5.79 -2.52
CA SER A 335 13.33 6.31 -1.36
C SER A 335 12.44 6.60 -0.17
N TYR A 336 12.96 6.35 1.03
CA TYR A 336 12.23 6.62 2.28
C TYR A 336 11.86 8.09 2.45
N GLU A 337 12.74 9.00 2.02
CA GLU A 337 12.57 10.44 2.13
C GLU A 337 11.47 10.97 1.19
N SER A 338 11.36 10.44 -0.03
CA SER A 338 10.36 10.89 -1.00
C SER A 338 9.01 10.19 -0.85
N SER A 339 8.99 8.94 -0.38
CA SER A 339 7.76 8.13 -0.31
C SER A 339 6.69 8.74 0.59
N MET A 340 7.08 9.18 1.79
CA MET A 340 6.12 9.77 2.75
C MET A 340 5.48 11.06 2.20
N ILE A 341 6.24 11.88 1.49
CA ILE A 341 5.74 13.13 0.90
C ILE A 341 4.83 12.86 -0.28
N GLY A 342 5.20 11.91 -1.15
CA GLY A 342 4.34 11.49 -2.26
C GLY A 342 2.99 10.97 -1.79
N GLU A 343 2.99 10.16 -0.73
CA GLU A 343 1.76 9.65 -0.12
C GLU A 343 0.93 10.79 0.50
N LEU A 344 1.55 11.70 1.26
CA LEU A 344 0.85 12.83 1.90
C LEU A 344 0.28 13.84 0.90
N LEU A 345 0.99 14.16 -0.19
CA LEU A 345 0.50 15.12 -1.18
C LEU A 345 -0.58 14.52 -2.08
N SER A 346 -0.58 13.20 -2.29
CA SER A 346 -1.64 12.53 -3.06
C SER A 346 -3.03 12.71 -2.42
N VAL A 347 -3.07 12.86 -1.10
CA VAL A 347 -4.27 13.19 -0.32
C VAL A 347 -4.90 14.52 -0.73
N ILE A 348 -4.06 15.53 -0.98
CA ILE A 348 -4.53 16.88 -1.31
C ILE A 348 -5.04 16.92 -2.76
N GLY A 349 -4.37 16.20 -3.66
CA GLY A 349 -4.69 16.19 -5.09
C GLY A 349 -5.89 15.34 -5.50
N LEU A 350 -6.25 14.30 -4.71
CA LEU A 350 -7.23 13.28 -5.11
C LEU A 350 -8.59 13.86 -5.47
N ASN A 351 -9.22 14.63 -4.57
CA ASN A 351 -10.56 15.18 -4.80
C ASN A 351 -10.62 16.09 -6.03
N HIS A 352 -9.58 16.91 -6.23
CA HIS A 352 -9.48 17.79 -7.39
C HIS A 352 -9.30 17.00 -8.68
N TYR A 353 -8.49 15.95 -8.65
CA TYR A 353 -8.26 15.06 -9.78
C TYR A 353 -9.54 14.32 -10.18
N ILE A 354 -10.23 13.67 -9.24
CA ILE A 354 -11.49 12.95 -9.53
C ILE A 354 -12.56 13.92 -10.05
N THR A 355 -12.70 15.09 -9.43
CA THR A 355 -13.65 16.12 -9.89
C THR A 355 -13.34 16.56 -11.33
N THR A 356 -12.08 16.81 -11.65
CA THR A 356 -11.66 17.20 -12.99
C THR A 356 -11.89 16.08 -14.01
N LEU A 357 -11.61 14.83 -13.63
CA LEU A 357 -11.85 13.66 -14.46
C LEU A 357 -13.34 13.50 -14.77
N ASN A 358 -14.20 13.64 -13.76
CA ASN A 358 -15.64 13.57 -13.95
C ASN A 358 -16.14 14.73 -14.82
N ARG A 359 -15.58 15.94 -14.71
CA ARG A 359 -15.95 17.06 -15.59
C ARG A 359 -15.33 17.01 -17.01
N SER A 360 -14.56 15.97 -17.33
CA SER A 360 -13.98 15.80 -18.66
C SER A 360 -14.96 15.16 -19.65
N SER A 361 -14.53 14.89 -20.88
CA SER A 361 -15.31 14.15 -21.88
C SER A 361 -15.69 12.73 -21.47
N LEU A 362 -15.10 12.18 -20.39
CA LEU A 362 -15.54 10.92 -19.79
C LEU A 362 -17.01 10.98 -19.33
N SER A 363 -17.53 12.17 -18.98
CA SER A 363 -18.93 12.40 -18.60
C SER A 363 -19.95 11.92 -19.65
N ASP A 364 -19.59 11.99 -20.93
CA ASP A 364 -20.46 11.66 -22.08
C ASP A 364 -20.29 10.22 -22.58
N SER A 365 -19.91 9.30 -21.69
CA SER A 365 -19.62 7.91 -22.08
C SER A 365 -20.84 6.98 -22.18
N LYS A 366 -22.05 7.42 -21.83
CA LYS A 366 -23.28 6.60 -21.91
C LYS A 366 -23.43 5.78 -23.20
N PRO A 367 -23.30 6.35 -24.42
CA PRO A 367 -23.45 5.56 -25.65
C PRO A 367 -22.38 4.47 -25.79
N THR A 368 -21.13 4.79 -25.43
CA THR A 368 -20.01 3.84 -25.45
C THR A 368 -20.20 2.74 -24.43
N THR A 369 -20.61 3.09 -23.20
CA THR A 369 -20.88 2.15 -22.12
C THR A 369 -22.01 1.20 -22.47
N ALA A 370 -23.11 1.72 -23.03
CA ALA A 370 -24.25 0.89 -23.45
C ALA A 370 -23.87 -0.08 -24.58
N SER A 371 -22.87 0.27 -25.40
CA SER A 371 -22.39 -0.58 -26.51
C SER A 371 -21.38 -1.65 -26.06
N ALA A 372 -20.50 -1.32 -25.10
CA ALA A 372 -19.43 -2.21 -24.67
C ALA A 372 -19.80 -3.08 -23.45
N SER A 373 -20.46 -2.49 -22.45
CA SER A 373 -20.86 -3.01 -21.12
C SER A 373 -20.40 -2.04 -20.01
N TYR A 374 -21.28 -1.82 -19.02
CA TYR A 374 -20.97 -1.04 -17.82
C TYR A 374 -19.78 -1.59 -17.04
N CYS A 375 -19.63 -2.92 -16.98
CA CYS A 375 -18.52 -3.58 -16.29
C CYS A 375 -17.17 -3.31 -16.98
N ILE A 376 -17.09 -3.48 -18.31
CA ILE A 376 -15.85 -3.27 -19.07
C ILE A 376 -15.45 -1.80 -19.07
N TRP A 377 -16.41 -0.90 -19.30
CA TRP A 377 -16.12 0.54 -19.34
C TRP A 377 -15.72 1.08 -17.96
N SER A 378 -16.24 0.49 -16.89
CA SER A 378 -15.80 0.81 -15.53
C SER A 378 -14.32 0.50 -15.29
N LEU A 379 -13.77 -0.56 -15.89
CA LEU A 379 -12.34 -0.82 -15.81
C LEU A 379 -11.51 0.33 -16.42
N VAL A 380 -11.96 0.88 -17.55
CA VAL A 380 -11.30 2.04 -18.19
C VAL A 380 -11.41 3.28 -17.29
N GLY A 381 -12.59 3.55 -16.73
CA GLY A 381 -12.79 4.66 -15.79
C GLY A 381 -11.89 4.57 -14.56
N HIS A 382 -11.83 3.40 -13.93
CA HIS A 382 -10.96 3.13 -12.79
C HIS A 382 -9.48 3.14 -13.16
N GLU A 383 -9.10 2.64 -14.33
CA GLU A 383 -7.73 2.67 -14.82
C GLU A 383 -7.25 4.12 -14.99
N CYS A 384 -8.07 5.00 -15.56
CA CYS A 384 -7.78 6.43 -15.60
C CYS A 384 -7.55 7.03 -14.22
N ILE A 385 -8.37 6.66 -13.22
CA ILE A 385 -8.18 7.12 -11.83
C ILE A 385 -6.84 6.61 -11.27
N VAL A 386 -6.61 5.30 -11.32
CA VAL A 386 -5.44 4.65 -10.72
C VAL A 386 -4.15 5.12 -11.40
N LEU A 387 -4.09 5.16 -12.74
CA LEU A 387 -2.93 5.62 -13.49
C LEU A 387 -2.60 7.09 -13.21
N GLY A 388 -3.61 7.95 -13.12
CA GLY A 388 -3.41 9.36 -12.78
C GLY A 388 -2.83 9.54 -11.37
N LEU A 389 -3.33 8.77 -10.39
CA LEU A 389 -2.81 8.81 -9.02
C LEU A 389 -1.40 8.24 -8.93
N VAL A 390 -1.14 7.13 -9.62
CA VAL A 390 0.19 6.53 -9.72
C VAL A 390 1.17 7.51 -10.35
N ALA A 391 0.80 8.13 -11.47
CA ALA A 391 1.62 9.13 -12.15
C ALA A 391 1.91 10.34 -11.25
N TYR A 392 0.90 10.84 -10.54
CA TYR A 392 1.07 11.93 -9.58
C TYR A 392 2.04 11.58 -8.46
N ILE A 393 1.90 10.41 -7.84
CA ILE A 393 2.79 9.96 -6.76
C ILE A 393 4.21 9.79 -7.28
N ILE A 394 4.40 9.15 -8.44
CA ILE A 394 5.72 8.97 -9.05
C ILE A 394 6.36 10.33 -9.34
N LEU A 395 5.61 11.28 -9.90
CA LEU A 395 6.10 12.63 -10.19
C LEU A 395 6.55 13.35 -8.92
N VAL A 396 5.72 13.36 -7.87
CA VAL A 396 6.05 13.99 -6.59
C VAL A 396 7.28 13.32 -5.97
N ARG A 397 7.35 12.00 -5.98
CA ARG A 397 8.50 11.25 -5.42
C ARG A 397 9.79 11.56 -6.18
N ALA A 398 9.74 11.55 -7.51
CA ALA A 398 10.88 11.83 -8.37
C ALA A 398 11.37 13.28 -8.19
N LEU A 399 10.45 14.25 -8.21
CA LEU A 399 10.78 15.67 -7.99
C LEU A 399 11.43 15.88 -6.62
N TRP A 400 10.84 15.31 -5.56
CA TRP A 400 11.39 15.47 -4.22
C TRP A 400 12.74 14.76 -4.06
N ALA A 401 12.90 13.55 -4.61
CA ALA A 401 14.18 12.85 -4.61
C ALA A 401 15.26 13.69 -5.32
N PHE A 402 14.93 14.29 -6.46
CA PHE A 402 15.84 15.16 -7.21
C PHE A 402 16.27 16.38 -6.40
N ILE A 403 15.30 17.12 -5.83
CA ILE A 403 15.56 18.27 -4.95
C ILE A 403 16.42 17.85 -3.76
N TYR A 404 16.08 16.73 -3.12
CA TYR A 404 16.78 16.23 -1.94
C TYR A 404 18.24 15.88 -2.26
N VAL A 405 18.51 15.16 -3.36
CA VAL A 405 19.86 14.77 -3.76
C VAL A 405 20.71 15.98 -4.12
N ILE A 406 20.16 16.94 -4.87
CA ILE A 406 20.87 18.20 -5.18
C ILE A 406 21.20 18.95 -3.90
N TRP A 407 20.24 19.09 -2.99
CA TRP A 407 20.46 19.86 -1.77
C TRP A 407 21.48 19.20 -0.84
N ARG A 408 21.37 17.88 -0.65
CA ARG A 408 22.19 17.14 0.31
C ARG A 408 23.58 16.80 -0.22
N HIS A 409 23.66 16.30 -1.44
CA HIS A 409 24.88 15.71 -2.01
C HIS A 409 25.56 16.60 -3.03
N ARG A 410 24.89 17.68 -3.50
CA ARG A 410 25.39 18.62 -4.51
C ARG A 410 25.78 17.97 -5.85
N THR A 411 25.40 16.72 -6.08
CA THR A 411 25.67 15.97 -7.30
C THR A 411 24.50 15.04 -7.62
N LEU A 412 24.17 14.92 -8.91
CA LEU A 412 23.17 13.96 -9.40
C LEU A 412 23.77 12.57 -9.65
N ALA A 413 25.09 12.42 -9.52
CA ALA A 413 25.78 11.15 -9.70
C ALA A 413 25.26 10.06 -8.73
N VAL A 414 24.74 10.46 -7.56
CA VAL A 414 24.10 9.56 -6.58
C VAL A 414 22.98 8.72 -7.20
N PHE A 415 22.28 9.18 -8.25
CA PHE A 415 21.25 8.37 -8.88
C PHE A 415 21.81 7.24 -9.77
N PHE A 416 23.01 7.39 -10.30
CA PHE A 416 23.55 6.49 -11.32
C PHE A 416 24.76 5.69 -10.86
N ALA A 417 25.51 6.18 -9.87
CA ALA A 417 26.74 5.57 -9.42
C ALA A 417 26.50 4.16 -8.85
N PRO A 418 27.32 3.16 -9.21
CA PRO A 418 27.19 1.84 -8.64
C PRO A 418 27.46 1.87 -7.13
N CYS A 419 26.76 1.01 -6.38
CA CYS A 419 27.05 0.75 -4.99
C CYS A 419 26.95 -0.74 -4.74
N SER A 420 28.02 -1.34 -4.21
CA SER A 420 28.08 -2.77 -3.92
C SER A 420 27.00 -3.23 -2.93
N VAL A 421 26.59 -2.34 -2.01
CA VAL A 421 25.51 -2.60 -1.03
C VAL A 421 24.16 -2.74 -1.75
N ASP A 422 23.81 -1.80 -2.63
CA ASP A 422 22.55 -1.86 -3.40
C ASP A 422 22.46 -3.10 -4.28
N THR A 423 23.60 -3.48 -4.85
CA THR A 423 23.73 -4.67 -5.70
C THR A 423 23.54 -5.94 -4.88
N THR A 424 24.16 -6.02 -3.69
CA THR A 424 24.07 -7.20 -2.81
C THR A 424 22.69 -7.33 -2.16
N LEU A 425 22.12 -6.21 -1.69
CA LEU A 425 20.79 -6.19 -1.10
C LEU A 425 19.72 -6.52 -2.14
N ALA A 426 19.79 -5.93 -3.34
CA ALA A 426 18.82 -6.14 -4.41
C ALA A 426 17.36 -6.14 -3.88
N LEU A 427 16.61 -7.21 -4.14
CA LEU A 427 15.24 -7.41 -3.67
C LEU A 427 15.09 -7.56 -2.15
N ARG A 428 16.17 -7.79 -1.39
CA ARG A 428 16.11 -7.95 0.08
C ARG A 428 15.81 -6.65 0.80
N ASN A 429 16.19 -5.52 0.20
CA ASN A 429 15.84 -4.19 0.66
C ASN A 429 14.61 -3.66 -0.10
N LYS A 430 13.65 -3.11 0.63
CA LYS A 430 12.42 -2.52 0.11
C LYS A 430 12.70 -1.20 -0.62
N MET A 431 13.37 -0.26 0.05
CA MET A 431 13.57 1.11 -0.41
C MET A 431 14.95 1.65 -0.01
N THR A 432 15.48 2.54 -0.83
CA THR A 432 16.77 3.19 -0.53
C THR A 432 16.59 4.34 0.47
N MET A 433 17.67 4.70 1.15
CA MET A 433 17.73 5.83 2.06
C MET A 433 18.68 6.87 1.47
N LEU A 434 18.15 7.88 0.77
CA LEU A 434 18.95 8.82 0.00
C LEU A 434 19.91 9.63 0.88
N GLY A 435 19.46 10.01 2.07
CA GLY A 435 20.34 10.71 3.02
C GLY A 435 21.21 9.77 3.86
N GLY A 436 21.16 8.47 3.58
CA GLY A 436 22.05 7.45 4.13
C GLY A 436 23.28 7.21 3.27
N TYR A 437 23.35 7.79 2.07
CA TYR A 437 24.54 7.72 1.24
C TYR A 437 25.64 8.70 1.70
N HIS A 438 26.88 8.32 1.44
CA HIS A 438 28.07 9.14 1.53
C HIS A 438 28.77 9.13 0.17
N TRP A 439 29.08 10.32 -0.35
CA TRP A 439 29.73 10.50 -1.65
C TRP A 439 31.17 10.94 -1.41
N GLU A 440 32.13 10.10 -1.79
CA GLU A 440 33.56 10.32 -1.58
C GLU A 440 34.33 9.71 -2.76
N ASP A 441 35.33 10.41 -3.28
CA ASP A 441 36.19 9.95 -4.39
C ASP A 441 35.44 9.34 -5.59
N GLU A 442 34.37 10.02 -6.03
CA GLU A 442 33.48 9.59 -7.12
C GLU A 442 32.77 8.23 -6.89
N LYS A 443 32.79 7.75 -5.66
CA LYS A 443 32.18 6.48 -5.24
C LYS A 443 31.05 6.74 -4.25
N LEU A 444 30.11 5.80 -4.25
CA LEU A 444 28.92 5.85 -3.42
C LEU A 444 28.97 4.80 -2.32
N TYR A 445 28.91 5.26 -1.08
CA TYR A 445 28.92 4.44 0.13
C TYR A 445 27.63 4.63 0.91
N TYR A 446 27.31 3.68 1.79
CA TYR A 446 26.30 3.84 2.83
C TYR A 446 26.96 4.14 4.17
N THR A 447 26.34 5.01 4.96
CA THR A 447 26.75 5.26 6.34
C THR A 447 26.37 4.09 7.24
N ALA A 448 27.13 3.90 8.33
CA ALA A 448 26.82 2.94 9.38
C ALA A 448 25.37 3.08 9.91
N GLU A 449 24.87 4.31 10.07
CA GLU A 449 23.49 4.56 10.49
C GLU A 449 22.45 4.04 9.48
N ALA A 450 22.73 4.13 8.17
CA ALA A 450 21.84 3.64 7.13
C ALA A 450 21.84 2.11 7.06
N LEU A 451 23.02 1.49 7.17
CA LEU A 451 23.15 0.03 7.28
C LEU A 451 22.38 -0.48 8.51
N MET A 452 22.54 0.21 9.64
CA MET A 452 21.78 -0.04 10.87
C MET A 452 20.27 0.09 10.60
N ALA A 453 19.81 1.13 9.91
CA ALA A 453 18.40 1.33 9.57
C ALA A 453 17.80 0.21 8.71
N PHE A 454 18.57 -0.35 7.78
CA PHE A 454 18.15 -1.53 7.02
C PHE A 454 18.19 -2.84 7.83
N GLY A 455 18.72 -2.80 9.06
CA GLY A 455 18.88 -3.98 9.90
C GLY A 455 20.07 -4.85 9.52
N LEU A 456 21.03 -4.29 8.78
CA LEU A 456 22.28 -4.97 8.43
C LEU A 456 23.23 -5.01 9.63
N LEU A 457 23.90 -6.13 9.77
CA LEU A 457 24.86 -6.41 10.82
C LEU A 457 26.14 -6.98 10.22
N LYS A 458 27.25 -6.76 10.91
CA LYS A 458 28.54 -7.36 10.60
C LYS A 458 28.66 -8.67 11.36
N MET A 459 29.16 -9.71 10.72
CA MET A 459 29.53 -10.96 11.37
C MET A 459 31.00 -11.23 11.11
N GLU A 460 31.72 -11.61 12.16
CA GLU A 460 33.13 -11.99 12.09
C GLU A 460 33.27 -13.47 12.48
N GLU A 461 33.98 -14.23 11.65
CA GLU A 461 34.36 -15.62 11.95
C GLU A 461 35.72 -15.68 12.65
N GLU A 462 36.07 -16.86 13.21
CA GLU A 462 37.31 -17.04 13.96
C GLU A 462 38.58 -16.79 13.14
N ASP A 463 38.48 -16.87 11.81
CA ASP A 463 39.56 -16.59 10.87
C ASP A 463 39.71 -15.09 10.52
N GLY A 464 38.88 -14.23 11.14
CA GLY A 464 38.83 -12.78 10.87
C GLY A 464 38.07 -12.41 9.59
N SER A 465 37.42 -13.36 8.93
CA SER A 465 36.60 -13.09 7.75
C SER A 465 35.32 -12.35 8.15
N GLU A 466 35.07 -11.22 7.50
CA GLU A 466 33.90 -10.38 7.75
C GLU A 466 32.77 -10.63 6.74
N PHE A 467 31.55 -10.70 7.25
CA PHE A 467 30.35 -10.97 6.48
C PHE A 467 29.21 -10.01 6.83
N VAL A 468 28.27 -9.88 5.91
CA VAL A 468 27.06 -9.08 6.07
C VAL A 468 25.91 -10.01 6.39
N VAL A 469 25.22 -9.70 7.48
CA VAL A 469 24.11 -10.50 7.99
C VAL A 469 22.84 -9.67 8.06
N LEU A 470 21.72 -10.28 7.72
CA LEU A 470 20.40 -9.69 7.89
C LEU A 470 19.39 -10.66 8.48
N HIS A 471 18.31 -10.12 9.03
CA HIS A 471 17.19 -10.92 9.51
C HIS A 471 16.30 -11.32 8.33
N LYS A 472 16.24 -12.62 8.04
CA LYS A 472 15.35 -13.15 7.00
C LYS A 472 13.90 -13.11 7.50
N LEU A 473 13.05 -12.45 6.72
CA LEU A 473 11.60 -12.44 6.93
C LEU A 473 10.95 -13.64 6.24
N HIS A 474 10.23 -14.44 7.03
CA HIS A 474 9.40 -15.56 6.56
C HIS A 474 7.93 -15.15 6.51
N TRP A 475 7.11 -15.87 5.75
CA TRP A 475 5.69 -15.53 5.52
C TRP A 475 4.86 -15.44 6.80
N LEU A 476 4.97 -16.42 7.69
CA LEU A 476 4.15 -16.54 8.90
C LEU A 476 5.00 -16.57 10.18
N GLU A 477 6.11 -17.29 10.13
CA GLU A 477 6.95 -17.54 11.30
C GLU A 477 7.95 -16.43 11.57
N VAL A 478 8.41 -16.36 12.83
CA VAL A 478 9.53 -15.50 13.25
C VAL A 478 10.53 -16.35 14.04
N PRO A 479 11.32 -17.19 13.34
CA PRO A 479 12.31 -18.05 13.97
C PRO A 479 13.25 -17.25 14.87
N THR A 480 13.73 -17.86 15.95
CA THR A 480 14.76 -17.24 16.80
C THR A 480 16.08 -17.08 16.04
N ASP A 481 16.42 -18.09 15.23
CA ASP A 481 17.64 -18.15 14.43
C ASP A 481 17.35 -17.72 13.00
N ASN A 482 17.00 -16.44 12.83
CA ASN A 482 16.65 -15.88 11.52
C ASN A 482 17.72 -14.94 10.95
N LEU A 483 18.95 -14.98 11.50
CA LEU A 483 20.09 -14.25 10.96
C LEU A 483 20.77 -15.07 9.87
N PHE A 484 20.89 -14.48 8.68
CA PHE A 484 21.51 -15.11 7.52
C PHE A 484 22.60 -14.23 6.95
N VAL A 485 23.73 -14.86 6.64
CA VAL A 485 24.81 -14.27 5.85
C VAL A 485 24.31 -14.09 4.42
N VAL A 486 24.46 -12.89 3.88
CA VAL A 486 24.01 -12.53 2.52
C VAL A 486 25.11 -11.93 1.64
N GLY A 487 26.25 -11.59 2.24
CA GLY A 487 27.42 -11.11 1.53
C GLY A 487 28.68 -11.25 2.38
N PHE A 488 29.83 -11.13 1.72
CA PHE A 488 31.14 -11.00 2.37
C PHE A 488 31.61 -9.55 2.25
N VAL A 489 32.28 -9.06 3.28
CA VAL A 489 32.92 -7.74 3.27
C VAL A 489 34.33 -7.91 2.71
N ALA A 490 34.75 -7.04 1.81
CA ALA A 490 36.11 -7.04 1.31
C ALA A 490 36.58 -5.62 0.97
N GLY A 491 37.51 -5.13 1.77
CA GLY A 491 37.84 -3.71 1.78
C GLY A 491 36.61 -2.91 2.21
N GLU A 492 36.32 -1.84 1.50
CA GLU A 492 35.16 -0.98 1.77
C GLU A 492 33.86 -1.51 1.13
N GLY A 493 33.92 -2.56 0.31
CA GLY A 493 32.79 -3.07 -0.47
C GLY A 493 32.17 -4.36 0.08
N ILE A 494 31.02 -4.72 -0.50
CA ILE A 494 30.29 -5.96 -0.21
C ILE A 494 30.13 -6.77 -1.49
N GLY A 495 30.48 -8.07 -1.44
CA GLY A 495 30.18 -9.02 -2.50
C GLY A 495 29.08 -10.00 -2.09
N ALA A 496 28.25 -10.43 -3.05
CA ALA A 496 27.25 -11.47 -2.82
C ALA A 496 27.89 -12.85 -2.62
N CYS A 497 27.40 -13.61 -1.63
CA CYS A 497 27.78 -15.00 -1.36
C CYS A 497 26.55 -15.92 -1.30
N GLU A 498 26.79 -17.23 -1.14
CA GLU A 498 25.72 -18.18 -0.84
C GLU A 498 25.11 -17.88 0.53
N GLU A 499 23.77 -17.89 0.60
CA GLU A 499 23.06 -17.65 1.85
C GLU A 499 23.30 -18.82 2.82
N ARG A 500 23.69 -18.49 4.05
CA ARG A 500 23.85 -19.48 5.13
C ARG A 500 23.44 -18.91 6.49
N PRO A 501 23.07 -19.75 7.46
CA PRO A 501 22.83 -19.31 8.83
C PRO A 501 24.06 -18.60 9.41
N CYS A 502 23.81 -17.59 10.25
CA CYS A 502 24.84 -16.88 11.00
C CYS A 502 25.50 -17.80 12.04
N SER A 503 26.83 -17.94 11.96
CA SER A 503 27.63 -18.77 12.87
C SER A 503 28.65 -17.99 13.70
N GLY A 504 29.00 -16.76 13.28
CA GLY A 504 30.03 -15.94 13.91
C GLY A 504 29.51 -14.93 14.93
N MET A 505 30.43 -14.12 15.48
CA MET A 505 30.09 -13.01 16.38
C MET A 505 29.48 -11.86 15.59
N VAL A 506 28.40 -11.28 16.11
CA VAL A 506 27.63 -10.25 15.39
C VAL A 506 27.80 -8.88 16.03
N SER A 507 28.15 -7.89 15.22
CA SER A 507 28.27 -6.49 15.61
C SER A 507 27.56 -5.55 14.62
N PHE A 508 27.46 -4.26 14.95
CA PHE A 508 27.03 -3.25 13.98
C PHE A 508 28.22 -2.78 13.15
N PHE A 509 27.97 -2.30 11.94
CA PHE A 509 28.98 -1.55 11.19
C PHE A 509 29.30 -0.25 11.92
N ASP A 510 30.57 0.09 11.97
CA ASP A 510 31.13 1.32 12.57
C ASP A 510 31.75 2.26 11.53
N HIS A 511 31.83 1.83 10.27
CA HIS A 511 32.40 2.56 9.14
C HIS A 511 31.43 2.61 7.96
N ILE A 512 31.79 3.40 6.93
CA ILE A 512 31.06 3.48 5.67
C ILE A 512 31.33 2.24 4.82
N VAL A 513 30.32 1.74 4.10
CA VAL A 513 30.45 0.54 3.27
C VAL A 513 29.80 0.76 1.91
N GLY A 514 30.49 0.41 0.83
CA GLY A 514 30.05 0.59 -0.55
C GLY A 514 31.20 0.68 -1.55
N GLY A 515 31.03 1.52 -2.56
CA GLY A 515 31.98 1.63 -3.68
C GLY A 515 31.73 0.63 -4.81
N ASP A 516 32.65 0.59 -5.77
CA ASP A 516 32.51 -0.20 -7.00
C ASP A 516 32.89 -1.68 -6.80
N SER A 517 32.03 -2.55 -7.33
CA SER A 517 32.18 -4.00 -7.29
C SER A 517 33.29 -4.54 -8.22
N ASN A 518 33.83 -3.73 -9.14
CA ASN A 518 34.79 -4.18 -10.14
C ASN A 518 36.12 -4.70 -9.55
N HIS A 519 36.56 -4.21 -8.39
CA HIS A 519 37.71 -4.78 -7.67
C HIS A 519 37.44 -6.17 -7.05
N MET A 520 36.18 -6.59 -6.93
CA MET A 520 35.77 -7.88 -6.33
C MET A 520 35.86 -9.07 -7.30
N ALA A 521 35.71 -8.84 -8.61
CA ALA A 521 35.78 -9.92 -9.61
C ALA A 521 37.15 -10.63 -9.60
N ALA A 522 38.22 -9.89 -9.35
CA ALA A 522 39.58 -10.43 -9.22
C ALA A 522 39.73 -11.33 -7.97
N ARG A 523 39.16 -10.96 -6.81
CA ARG A 523 39.21 -11.76 -5.57
C ARG A 523 38.25 -12.96 -5.59
N ARG A 524 37.12 -12.88 -6.30
CA ARG A 524 36.20 -14.01 -6.49
C ARG A 524 36.90 -15.18 -7.20
N SER A 525 37.80 -14.88 -8.15
CA SER A 525 38.63 -15.89 -8.81
C SER A 525 39.63 -16.57 -7.84
N LEU A 526 40.16 -15.82 -6.87
CA LEU A 526 41.09 -16.32 -5.85
C LEU A 526 40.39 -17.23 -4.83
N PHE A 527 39.22 -16.85 -4.31
CA PHE A 527 38.49 -17.68 -3.35
C PHE A 527 37.96 -18.99 -3.96
N ILE A 528 37.51 -18.97 -5.23
CA ILE A 528 37.13 -20.20 -5.95
C ILE A 528 38.35 -21.11 -6.17
N ARG A 529 39.53 -20.52 -6.44
CA ARG A 529 40.77 -21.26 -6.64
C ARG A 529 41.33 -21.88 -5.36
N VAL A 530 41.08 -21.26 -4.20
CA VAL A 530 41.47 -21.81 -2.89
C VAL A 530 40.54 -22.95 -2.47
N ARG A 531 39.24 -22.86 -2.75
CA ARG A 531 38.28 -23.94 -2.41
C ARG A 531 38.45 -25.21 -3.26
N ASN A 532 39.03 -25.09 -4.46
CA ASN A 532 39.33 -26.23 -5.35
C ASN A 532 40.63 -27.00 -5.01
N LYS A 533 41.35 -26.65 -3.94
CA LYS A 533 42.60 -27.34 -3.55
C LYS A 533 42.49 -28.35 -2.40
N VAL A 534 41.28 -28.69 -1.95
CA VAL A 534 41.07 -29.81 -1.01
C VAL A 534 39.93 -30.71 -1.50
N ALA A 535 40.28 -31.65 -2.38
CA ALA A 535 39.54 -32.88 -2.62
C ALA A 535 40.59 -33.98 -2.89
N GLY A 536 40.56 -35.15 -2.26
CA GLY A 536 39.58 -35.65 -1.31
C GLY A 536 39.83 -37.11 -0.91
N GLU A 537 38.78 -37.73 -0.41
CA GLU A 537 38.48 -39.15 -0.63
C GLU A 537 36.96 -39.29 -0.83
N PRO A 538 36.49 -40.19 -1.71
CA PRO A 538 35.09 -40.25 -2.10
C PRO A 538 34.27 -41.03 -1.08
N LYS A 539 33.16 -40.45 -0.59
CA LYS A 539 32.11 -41.22 0.09
C LYS A 539 31.02 -41.59 -0.90
N SER A 540 30.71 -42.88 -0.90
CA SER A 540 29.76 -43.60 -1.75
C SER A 540 28.37 -42.94 -1.80
N LEU A 541 27.85 -42.79 -3.02
CA LEU A 541 26.44 -42.51 -3.29
C LEU A 541 25.57 -43.66 -2.76
N ASN A 542 24.71 -43.37 -1.78
CA ASN A 542 23.51 -44.16 -1.56
C ASN A 542 22.32 -43.42 -2.17
N ILE A 543 21.83 -44.00 -3.26
CA ILE A 543 20.59 -43.65 -3.95
C ILE A 543 19.49 -44.42 -3.22
N LEU A 544 18.54 -43.71 -2.59
CA LEU A 544 17.09 -43.97 -2.63
C LEU A 544 16.34 -43.04 -1.64
N PRO A 545 15.14 -42.56 -1.98
CA PRO A 545 14.30 -41.74 -1.11
C PRO A 545 13.37 -42.60 -0.26
N SER A 546 13.21 -42.27 1.02
CA SER A 546 12.14 -42.83 1.86
C SER A 546 11.06 -41.78 2.13
N TYR A 547 9.82 -42.22 1.88
CA TYR A 547 8.52 -41.56 2.02
C TYR A 547 8.32 -40.69 3.28
#